data_AF-A0A7K3PH89-F1
#
_entry.id   AF-A0A7K3PH89-F1
#
_cell.length_a   1.000
_cell.length_b   1.000
_cell.length_c   1.000
_cell.angle_alpha   90.00
_cell.angle_beta   90.00
_cell.angle_gamma   90.00
#
_symmetry.space_group_name_H-M   'P 1'
#
loop_
_entity.id
_entity.type
_entity.pdbx_description
1 polymer ?
#
loop_
_entity_poly.entity_id
_entity_poly.type
_entity_poly.pdbx_seq_one_letter_code
_entity_poly.pdbx_strand_id
1 'polypeptide(L)'
;MPHPATEQLSSAERAFVINATEVDILPGVRGDLDEPLVAGPSSALVPVLLSLVERGWIEVCRLVPWTAPDGTLGEQPGPPVPEEDLPAVLADAENWEYPRSGTWLGCLTLTLTEAGRRISR
;
A
#
# COMPACT_ATOMS: atom_id res chain seq x y z
N MET A 1 -17.41 -15.67 1.53
CA MET A 1 -16.05 -16.25 1.63
C MET A 1 -15.58 -16.05 3.06
N PRO A 2 -15.11 -17.09 3.78
CA PRO A 2 -14.46 -16.87 5.07
C PRO A 2 -13.17 -16.06 4.85
N HIS A 3 -12.96 -15.02 5.65
CA HIS A 3 -11.73 -14.23 5.63
C HIS A 3 -10.67 -14.95 6.48
N PRO A 4 -9.41 -15.08 6.01
CA PRO A 4 -8.35 -15.71 6.81
C PRO A 4 -8.01 -14.84 8.02
N ALA A 5 -7.50 -15.47 9.07
CA ALA A 5 -6.85 -14.78 10.17
C ALA A 5 -5.45 -14.28 9.73
N THR A 6 -4.91 -13.23 10.36
CA THR A 6 -3.64 -12.62 9.93
C THR A 6 -2.46 -13.59 10.00
N GLU A 7 -2.52 -14.59 10.87
CA GLU A 7 -1.50 -15.63 11.04
C GLU A 7 -1.44 -16.63 9.88
N GLN A 8 -2.44 -16.62 9.00
CA GLN A 8 -2.47 -17.42 7.78
C GLN A 8 -1.83 -16.69 6.58
N LEU A 9 -1.52 -15.40 6.75
CA LEU A 9 -0.79 -14.61 5.76
C LEU A 9 0.71 -14.88 5.87
N SER A 10 1.40 -14.81 4.74
CA SER A 10 2.87 -14.71 4.76
C SER A 10 3.31 -13.41 5.47
N SER A 11 4.57 -13.35 5.92
CA SER A 11 5.10 -12.16 6.60
C SER A 11 4.93 -10.89 5.75
N ALA A 12 5.21 -11.00 4.44
CA ALA A 12 5.06 -9.90 3.49
C ALA A 12 3.60 -9.46 3.32
N GLU A 13 2.67 -10.39 3.12
CA GLU A 13 1.24 -10.06 3.00
C GLU A 13 0.72 -9.38 4.26
N ARG A 14 1.12 -9.88 5.43
CA ARG A 14 0.77 -9.28 6.71
C ARG A 14 1.32 -7.86 6.83
N ALA A 15 2.57 -7.61 6.44
CA ALA A 15 3.16 -6.27 6.44
C ALA A 15 2.37 -5.31 5.54
N PHE A 16 1.99 -5.73 4.34
CA PHE A 16 1.15 -4.93 3.43
C PHE A 16 -0.23 -4.61 4.02
N VAL A 17 -0.91 -5.59 4.62
CA VAL A 17 -2.24 -5.39 5.23
C VAL A 17 -2.18 -4.48 6.46
N ILE A 18 -1.15 -4.60 7.29
CA ILE A 18 -0.94 -3.72 8.45
C ILE A 18 -0.69 -2.29 7.95
N ASN A 19 0.24 -2.10 7.01
CA ASN A 19 0.55 -0.79 6.46
C ASN A 19 -0.64 -0.14 5.73
N ALA A 20 -1.51 -0.93 5.11
CA ALA A 20 -2.77 -0.44 4.53
C ALA A 20 -3.77 0.09 5.59
N THR A 21 -3.63 -0.32 6.86
CA THR A 21 -4.39 0.25 7.98
C THR A 21 -3.84 1.62 8.38
N GLU A 22 -2.52 1.77 8.29
CA GLU A 22 -1.78 2.96 8.69
C GLU A 22 -1.71 4.01 7.56
N VAL A 23 -2.11 3.61 6.34
CA VAL A 23 -2.05 4.45 5.14
C VAL A 23 -0.61 4.89 4.86
N ASP A 24 0.33 3.98 5.09
CA ASP A 24 1.73 4.27 4.83
C ASP A 24 2.02 4.26 3.33
N ILE A 25 3.09 4.94 2.94
CA ILE A 25 3.58 4.96 1.57
C ILE A 25 4.44 3.72 1.28
N LEU A 26 4.56 3.34 0.00
CA LEU A 26 5.33 2.14 -0.37
C LEU A 26 6.78 2.10 0.15
N PRO A 27 7.56 3.20 0.18
CA PRO A 27 8.89 3.21 0.80
C PRO A 27 8.89 2.85 2.29
N GLY A 28 7.87 3.28 3.03
CA GLY A 28 7.68 2.95 4.44
C GLY A 28 7.32 1.48 4.61
N VAL A 29 6.31 1.01 3.85
CA VAL A 29 5.91 -0.41 3.83
C VAL A 29 7.08 -1.32 3.50
N ARG A 30 7.93 -0.92 2.55
CA ARG A 30 9.11 -1.68 2.16
C ARG A 30 10.11 -1.83 3.30
N GLY A 31 10.24 -0.81 4.14
CA GLY A 31 11.09 -0.83 5.33
C GLY A 31 10.63 -1.84 6.39
N ASP A 32 9.34 -2.20 6.40
CA ASP A 32 8.75 -3.18 7.30
C ASP A 32 8.81 -4.63 6.78
N LEU A 33 9.34 -4.85 5.58
CA LEU A 33 9.48 -6.19 5.01
C LEU A 33 10.73 -6.91 5.55
N ASP A 34 10.64 -8.23 5.65
CA ASP A 34 11.79 -9.08 5.98
C ASP A 34 12.76 -9.22 4.80
N GLU A 35 14.02 -9.55 5.07
CA GLU A 35 14.97 -9.97 4.05
C GLU A 35 14.53 -11.28 3.37
N PRO A 36 14.70 -11.43 2.03
CA PRO A 36 15.43 -10.54 1.13
C PRO A 36 14.56 -9.46 0.47
N LEU A 37 13.29 -9.30 0.88
CA LEU A 37 12.33 -8.45 0.16
C LEU A 37 12.59 -6.96 0.35
N VAL A 38 13.09 -6.56 1.53
CA VAL A 38 13.48 -5.17 1.79
C VAL A 38 14.64 -4.71 0.88
N ALA A 39 15.68 -5.55 0.73
CA ALA A 39 16.85 -5.24 -0.11
C ALA A 39 16.69 -5.65 -1.59
N GLY A 40 15.69 -6.46 -1.92
CA GLY A 40 15.46 -7.00 -3.26
C GLY A 40 14.91 -5.99 -4.28
N PRO A 41 14.70 -6.38 -5.54
CA PRO A 41 14.07 -5.49 -6.52
C PRO A 41 12.58 -5.28 -6.20
N SER A 42 12.05 -4.08 -6.45
CA SER A 42 10.61 -3.77 -6.29
C SER A 42 9.71 -4.70 -7.09
N SER A 43 10.18 -5.19 -8.23
CA SER A 43 9.47 -6.18 -9.06
C SER A 43 9.16 -7.49 -8.33
N ALA A 44 9.89 -7.85 -7.27
CA ALA A 44 9.59 -9.01 -6.43
C ALA A 44 8.36 -8.79 -5.53
N LEU A 45 8.01 -7.53 -5.27
CA LEU A 45 6.88 -7.14 -4.41
C LEU A 45 5.57 -7.03 -5.20
N VAL A 46 5.65 -6.74 -6.49
CA VAL A 46 4.50 -6.56 -7.39
C VAL A 46 3.51 -7.74 -7.32
N PRO A 47 3.93 -9.02 -7.43
CA PRO A 47 2.98 -10.14 -7.40
C PRO A 47 2.26 -10.28 -6.06
N VAL A 48 2.92 -9.92 -4.95
CA VAL A 48 2.33 -9.99 -3.60
C VAL A 48 1.22 -8.94 -3.46
N LEU A 49 1.52 -7.69 -3.84
CA LEU A 49 0.56 -6.59 -3.84
C LEU A 49 -0.62 -6.85 -4.77
N LEU A 50 -0.36 -7.27 -6.01
CA LEU A 50 -1.43 -7.58 -6.98
C LEU A 50 -2.35 -8.68 -6.44
N SER A 51 -1.79 -9.74 -5.85
CA SER A 51 -2.60 -10.79 -5.25
C SER A 51 -3.51 -10.27 -4.13
N LEU A 52 -3.05 -9.34 -3.30
CA LEU A 52 -3.87 -8.74 -2.24
C LEU A 52 -4.98 -7.84 -2.80
N VAL A 53 -4.70 -7.10 -3.88
CA VAL A 53 -5.69 -6.29 -4.60
C VAL A 53 -6.73 -7.17 -5.29
N GLU A 54 -6.31 -8.22 -5.98
CA GLU A 54 -7.20 -9.19 -6.66
C GLU A 54 -8.13 -9.91 -5.68
N ARG A 55 -7.66 -10.15 -4.46
CA ARG A 55 -8.50 -10.68 -3.36
C ARG A 55 -9.48 -9.63 -2.80
N GLY A 56 -9.35 -8.39 -3.25
CA GLY A 56 -10.16 -7.24 -2.84
C GLY A 56 -9.86 -6.81 -1.41
N TRP A 57 -8.65 -7.02 -0.90
CA TRP A 57 -8.32 -6.76 0.51
C TRP A 57 -7.70 -5.38 0.72
N ILE A 58 -6.92 -4.93 -0.24
CA ILE A 58 -6.31 -3.61 -0.22
C ILE A 58 -6.57 -2.91 -1.55
N GLU A 59 -6.46 -1.59 -1.52
CA GLU A 59 -6.39 -0.73 -2.69
C GLU A 59 -5.05 0.00 -2.68
N VAL A 60 -4.48 0.22 -3.87
CA VAL A 60 -3.31 1.08 -4.06
C VAL A 60 -3.82 2.44 -4.53
N CYS A 61 -3.49 3.48 -3.79
CA CYS A 61 -3.94 4.85 -4.08
C CYS A 61 -2.72 5.78 -4.24
N ARG A 62 -2.97 6.96 -4.79
CA ARG A 62 -2.03 8.09 -4.70
C ARG A 62 -2.45 9.00 -3.56
N LEU A 63 -1.50 9.50 -2.77
CA LEU A 63 -1.80 10.55 -1.81
C LEU A 63 -2.13 11.86 -2.53
N VAL A 64 -3.25 12.46 -2.14
CA VAL A 64 -3.76 13.72 -2.69
C VAL A 64 -3.91 14.76 -1.58
N PRO A 65 -3.91 16.06 -1.91
CA PRO A 65 -4.16 17.09 -0.93
C PRO A 65 -5.53 16.92 -0.26
N TRP A 66 -5.57 17.20 1.03
CA TRP A 66 -6.79 17.27 1.81
C TRP A 66 -6.79 18.53 2.67
N THR A 67 -7.98 19.01 2.99
CA THR A 67 -8.17 20.13 3.91
C THR A 67 -9.18 19.71 4.94
N ALA A 68 -8.77 19.73 6.21
CA ALA A 68 -9.63 19.44 7.34
C ALA A 68 -10.75 20.48 7.46
N PRO A 69 -11.86 20.16 8.16
CA PRO A 69 -12.95 21.12 8.37
C PRO A 69 -12.53 22.43 9.04
N ASP A 70 -11.42 22.44 9.79
CA ASP A 70 -10.86 23.61 10.43
C ASP A 70 -9.87 24.41 9.56
N GLY A 71 -9.66 23.99 8.30
CA GLY A 71 -8.74 24.61 7.35
C GLY A 71 -7.31 24.08 7.39
N THR A 72 -6.99 23.12 8.27
CA THR A 72 -5.66 22.51 8.32
C THR A 72 -5.40 21.71 7.03
N LEU A 73 -4.24 21.93 6.42
CA LEU A 73 -3.80 21.19 5.24
C LEU A 73 -3.22 19.83 5.64
N GLY A 74 -3.53 18.80 4.86
CA GLY A 74 -2.99 17.47 5.02
C GLY A 74 -3.01 16.69 3.72
N GLU A 75 -2.82 15.39 3.84
CA GLU A 75 -2.77 14.45 2.73
C GLU A 75 -3.72 13.30 3.05
N GLN A 76 -4.38 12.74 2.04
CA GLN A 76 -5.25 11.58 2.18
C GLN A 76 -5.11 10.66 0.97
N PRO A 77 -5.52 9.39 1.06
CA PRO A 77 -5.69 8.54 -0.11
C PRO A 77 -6.67 9.16 -1.10
N GLY A 78 -6.24 9.29 -2.35
CA GLY A 78 -7.13 9.57 -3.47
C GLY A 78 -7.87 8.31 -3.95
N PRO A 79 -8.52 8.40 -5.12
CA PRO A 79 -9.11 7.23 -5.76
C PRO A 79 -8.09 6.11 -5.99
N PRO A 80 -8.51 4.84 -5.94
CA PRO A 80 -7.66 3.70 -6.27
C PRO A 80 -7.12 3.82 -7.70
N VAL A 81 -5.87 3.37 -7.87
CA VAL A 81 -5.26 3.19 -9.19
C VAL A 81 -6.01 2.05 -9.91
N PRO A 82 -6.39 2.21 -11.19
CA PRO A 82 -7.05 1.15 -11.96
C PRO A 82 -6.22 -0.14 -11.98
N GLU A 83 -6.89 -1.29 -11.87
CA GLU A 83 -6.23 -2.59 -11.81
C GLU A 83 -5.34 -2.86 -13.03
N GLU A 84 -5.74 -2.39 -14.22
CA GLU A 84 -4.97 -2.52 -15.45
C GLU A 84 -3.63 -1.74 -15.43
N ASP A 85 -3.55 -0.68 -14.63
CA ASP A 85 -2.37 0.19 -14.53
C ASP A 85 -1.42 -0.25 -13.41
N LEU A 86 -1.92 -1.02 -12.43
CA LEU A 86 -1.15 -1.43 -11.25
C LEU A 86 0.16 -2.14 -11.58
N PRO A 87 0.24 -3.10 -12.52
CA PRO A 87 1.50 -3.77 -12.81
C PRO A 87 2.59 -2.79 -13.27
N ALA A 88 2.24 -1.82 -14.11
CA ALA A 88 3.18 -0.83 -14.61
C ALA A 88 3.61 0.14 -13.51
N VAL A 89 2.65 0.65 -12.74
CA VAL A 89 2.88 1.61 -11.66
C VAL A 89 3.72 1.01 -10.52
N LEU A 90 3.45 -0.24 -10.14
CA LEU A 90 4.19 -0.92 -9.07
C LEU A 90 5.59 -1.42 -9.53
N ALA A 91 5.79 -1.65 -10.83
CA ALA A 91 7.10 -2.04 -11.37
C ALA A 91 8.10 -0.87 -11.42
N ASP A 92 7.60 0.37 -11.42
CA ASP A 92 8.44 1.57 -11.40
C ASP A 92 9.12 1.72 -10.03
N ALA A 93 10.46 1.62 -10.04
CA ALA A 93 11.29 1.71 -8.85
C ALA A 93 11.17 3.08 -8.15
N GLU A 94 10.88 4.17 -8.86
CA GLU A 94 10.76 5.49 -8.23
C GLU A 94 9.60 5.53 -7.22
N ASN A 95 8.54 4.75 -7.44
CA ASN A 95 7.42 4.68 -6.50
C ASN A 95 7.75 3.97 -5.18
N TRP A 96 8.91 3.32 -5.09
CA TRP A 96 9.40 2.62 -3.91
C TRP A 96 10.50 3.37 -3.16
N GLU A 97 10.86 4.56 -3.63
CA GLU A 97 11.86 5.42 -3.00
C GLU A 97 11.20 6.60 -2.30
N TYR A 98 11.82 7.08 -1.21
CA TYR A 98 11.36 8.27 -0.51
C TYR A 98 11.41 9.50 -1.43
N PRO A 99 10.36 10.35 -1.48
CA PRO A 99 10.31 11.50 -2.35
C PRO A 99 11.33 12.55 -1.91
N ARG A 100 12.08 13.07 -2.88
CA ARG A 100 13.08 14.13 -2.62
C ARG A 100 12.46 15.48 -2.24
N SER A 101 11.18 15.67 -2.51
CA SER A 101 10.43 16.90 -2.21
C SER A 101 10.18 17.09 -0.71
N GLY A 102 10.28 16.02 0.10
CA GLY A 102 9.94 16.04 1.53
C GLY A 102 8.43 16.08 1.82
N THR A 103 7.59 15.87 0.81
CA THR A 103 6.13 15.68 0.93
C THR A 103 5.75 14.34 0.31
N TRP A 104 4.70 13.72 0.84
CA TRP A 104 4.18 12.44 0.36
C TRP A 104 3.14 12.61 -0.76
N LEU A 105 2.81 13.85 -1.15
CA LEU A 105 1.89 14.12 -2.24
C LEU A 105 2.30 13.40 -3.53
N GLY A 106 1.37 12.63 -4.09
CA GLY A 106 1.59 11.82 -5.27
C GLY A 106 2.33 10.50 -5.02
N CYS A 107 2.82 10.22 -3.81
CA CYS A 107 3.34 8.89 -3.48
C CYS A 107 2.23 7.84 -3.51
N LEU A 108 2.61 6.60 -3.82
CA LEU A 108 1.71 5.47 -3.67
C LEU A 108 1.56 5.11 -2.21
N THR A 109 0.32 4.87 -1.80
CA THR A 109 -0.07 4.42 -0.47
C THR A 109 -1.04 3.24 -0.58
N LEU A 110 -1.26 2.53 0.52
CA LEU A 110 -2.17 1.40 0.61
C LEU A 110 -3.35 1.76 1.50
N THR A 111 -4.54 1.27 1.15
CA THR A 111 -5.72 1.38 2.02
C THR A 111 -6.44 0.05 2.13
N LEU A 112 -7.08 -0.20 3.26
CA LEU A 112 -7.96 -1.36 3.42
C LEU A 112 -9.33 -1.11 2.79
N THR A 113 -9.77 -2.08 1.99
CA THR A 113 -11.17 -2.20 1.57
C THR A 113 -12.06 -2.64 2.75
N GLU A 114 -13.38 -2.66 2.55
CA GLU A 114 -14.29 -3.27 3.53
C GLU A 114 -13.97 -4.74 3.82
N ALA A 115 -13.56 -5.51 2.80
CA ALA A 115 -13.18 -6.90 2.96
C ALA A 115 -11.83 -7.03 3.68
N GLY A 116 -10.87 -6.15 3.38
CA GLY A 116 -9.58 -6.09 4.08
C GLY A 116 -9.72 -5.83 5.56
N ARG A 117 -10.61 -4.91 5.96
CA ARG A 117 -10.91 -4.63 7.37
C ARG A 117 -11.42 -5.85 8.14
N ARG A 118 -11.98 -6.85 7.45
CA ARG A 118 -12.47 -8.10 8.07
C ARG A 118 -11.38 -9.15 8.28
N ILE A 119 -10.19 -8.95 7.74
CA ILE A 119 -8.98 -9.77 7.99
C ILE A 119 -8.38 -9.36 9.36
N SER A 120 -9.24 -8.89 10.27
CA SER A 120 -8.84 -8.18 11.48
C SER A 120 -7.90 -9.02 12.35
N ARG A 121 -6.72 -8.41 12.57
CA ARG A 121 -5.70 -8.57 13.62
C ARG A 121 -5.58 -9.93 14.27
#